data_AF-A0A3A4VQR1-F1
#
_entry.id   AF-A0A3A4VQR1-F1
#
_cell.length_a   1.000
_cell.length_b   1.000
_cell.length_c   1.000
_cell.angle_alpha   90.00
_cell.angle_beta   90.00
_cell.angle_gamma   90.00
#
_symmetry.space_group_name_H-M   'P 1'
#
loop_
_entity.id
_entity.type
_entity.pdbx_description
1 polymer ?
#
loop_
_entity_poly.entity_id
_entity_poly.type
_entity_poly.pdbx_seq_one_letter_code
_entity_poly.pdbx_strand_id
1 'polypeptide(L)'
;MNCHTIISNNPLGTKNRNHCPICLWSRHLDLNIPGDRRSNCGSRMKPIGLAFKKPKPNSYSNQTSGELMIVHHCLNCGKISTNRIAGDDDSFAILAVFNDSLISGAALNIQEKNLPIHLLTIEDREQVLRSLFGNNYSKFIY
;
A
#
# COMPACT_ATOMS: atom_id res chain seq x y z
N MET A 1 -0.55 -16.76 5.09
CA MET A 1 0.04 -15.54 4.48
C MET A 1 1.55 -15.61 4.56
N ASN A 2 2.30 -14.85 3.75
CA ASN A 2 3.73 -15.08 3.43
C ASN A 2 4.64 -15.44 4.62
N CYS A 3 4.50 -14.74 5.75
CA CYS A 3 5.30 -14.94 6.97
C CYS A 3 4.72 -15.97 7.96
N HIS A 4 3.62 -16.64 7.62
CA HIS A 4 2.90 -17.63 8.45
C HIS A 4 2.40 -17.14 9.82
N THR A 5 2.44 -15.84 10.10
CA THR A 5 1.95 -15.30 11.37
C THR A 5 0.44 -15.47 11.51
N ILE A 6 0.01 -15.85 12.72
CA ILE A 6 -1.39 -15.90 13.13
C ILE A 6 -1.85 -14.48 13.43
N ILE A 7 -2.90 -14.02 12.75
CA ILE A 7 -3.45 -12.68 12.89
C ILE A 7 -4.94 -12.75 13.23
N SER A 8 -5.45 -11.74 13.94
CA SER A 8 -6.88 -11.62 14.21
C SER A 8 -7.68 -11.47 12.91
N ASN A 9 -8.82 -12.14 12.85
CA ASN A 9 -9.77 -12.04 11.74
C ASN A 9 -10.59 -10.74 11.75
N ASN A 10 -10.44 -9.88 12.77
CA ASN A 10 -11.17 -8.63 12.89
C ASN A 10 -10.25 -7.41 12.64
N PRO A 11 -10.03 -7.00 11.38
CA PRO A 11 -9.22 -5.82 11.04
C PRO A 11 -9.81 -4.53 11.63
N LEU A 12 -8.95 -3.68 12.20
CA LEU A 12 -9.35 -2.37 12.69
C LEU A 12 -9.44 -1.37 11.51
N GLY A 13 -10.63 -0.78 11.31
CA GLY A 13 -10.83 0.32 10.36
C GLY A 13 -11.10 -0.07 8.89
N THR A 14 -11.06 -1.35 8.52
CA THR A 14 -11.38 -1.79 7.15
C THR A 14 -11.95 -3.21 7.11
N LYS A 15 -13.15 -3.39 6.55
CA LYS A 15 -13.80 -4.71 6.39
C LYS A 15 -13.17 -5.60 5.29
N ASN A 16 -12.25 -5.06 4.49
CA ASN A 16 -11.74 -5.70 3.28
C ASN A 16 -10.20 -5.74 3.22
N ARG A 17 -9.51 -5.88 4.36
CA ARG A 17 -8.05 -6.06 4.38
C ARG A 17 -7.66 -7.31 3.58
N ASN A 18 -6.75 -7.15 2.61
CA ASN A 18 -6.28 -8.23 1.74
C ASN A 18 -4.77 -8.47 1.88
N HIS A 19 -4.13 -7.92 2.91
CA HIS A 19 -2.72 -8.16 3.23
C HIS A 19 -2.53 -8.55 4.69
N CYS A 20 -1.38 -9.14 4.99
CA CYS A 20 -0.96 -9.38 6.37
C CYS A 20 -0.52 -8.06 7.00
N PRO A 21 -0.99 -7.69 8.21
CA PRO A 21 -0.60 -6.43 8.86
C PRO A 21 0.89 -6.35 9.20
N ILE A 22 1.59 -7.49 9.23
CA ILE A 22 3.01 -7.58 9.62
C ILE A 22 3.91 -7.55 8.38
N CYS A 23 3.74 -8.51 7.46
CA CYS A 23 4.61 -8.59 6.27
C CYS A 23 4.07 -7.81 5.07
N LEU A 24 2.83 -7.32 5.13
CA LEU A 24 2.17 -6.53 4.08
C LEU A 24 1.97 -7.26 2.74
N TRP A 25 2.31 -8.54 2.64
CA TRP A 25 2.00 -9.35 1.45
C TRP A 25 0.50 -9.58 1.33
N SER A 26 0.00 -9.44 0.10
CA SER A 26 -1.40 -9.68 -0.24
C SER A 26 -1.59 -10.89 -1.15
N ARG A 27 -2.84 -11.19 -1.48
CA ARG A 27 -3.22 -12.22 -2.45
C ARG A 27 -4.00 -11.60 -3.59
N HIS A 28 -3.70 -12.03 -4.82
CA HIS A 28 -4.41 -11.55 -6.01
C HIS A 28 -5.80 -12.18 -6.06
N LEU A 29 -6.77 -11.45 -5.52
CA LEU A 29 -8.17 -11.85 -5.48
C LEU A 29 -9.04 -11.02 -6.43
N ASP A 30 -8.67 -9.79 -6.74
CA ASP A 30 -9.52 -8.89 -7.53
C ASP A 30 -9.21 -8.96 -9.03
N LEU A 31 -10.23 -9.07 -9.87
CA LEU A 31 -10.09 -9.16 -11.33
C LEU A 31 -10.12 -7.78 -11.99
N ASN A 32 -11.20 -7.02 -11.82
CA ASN A 32 -11.42 -5.76 -12.53
C ASN A 32 -11.51 -4.57 -11.57
N ILE A 33 -12.21 -4.72 -10.44
CA ILE A 33 -12.40 -3.65 -9.47
C ILE A 33 -11.94 -4.09 -8.07
N PRO A 34 -11.41 -3.17 -7.25
CA PRO A 34 -11.03 -3.48 -5.88
C PRO A 34 -12.20 -4.09 -5.10
N GLY A 35 -11.97 -5.26 -4.51
CA GLY A 35 -12.94 -6.00 -3.71
C GLY A 35 -13.90 -6.90 -4.49
N ASP A 36 -13.83 -7.01 -5.83
CA ASP A 36 -14.70 -7.95 -6.56
C ASP A 36 -14.42 -9.42 -6.25
N ARG A 37 -13.20 -9.75 -5.78
CA ARG A 37 -12.75 -11.12 -5.49
C ARG A 37 -12.98 -12.12 -6.62
N ARG A 38 -12.92 -11.67 -7.88
CA ARG A 38 -13.21 -12.49 -9.09
C ARG A 38 -11.97 -13.02 -9.82
N SER A 39 -10.76 -12.82 -9.29
CA SER A 39 -9.52 -13.25 -9.93
C SER A 39 -9.30 -14.75 -9.75
N ASN A 40 -9.08 -15.45 -10.86
CA ASN A 40 -8.65 -16.85 -10.86
C ASN A 40 -7.16 -17.02 -10.53
N CYS A 41 -6.40 -15.93 -10.35
CA CYS A 41 -4.95 -16.00 -10.17
C CYS A 41 -4.55 -16.51 -8.77
N GLY A 42 -5.18 -15.98 -7.72
CA GLY A 42 -4.96 -16.41 -6.32
C GLY A 42 -3.52 -16.30 -5.79
N SER A 43 -2.60 -15.76 -6.58
CA SER A 43 -1.16 -15.80 -6.30
C SER A 43 -0.75 -14.71 -5.30
N ARG A 44 0.42 -14.88 -4.69
CA ARG A 44 0.98 -13.87 -3.78
C ARG A 44 1.27 -12.58 -4.53
N MET A 45 1.00 -11.45 -3.89
CA MET A 45 1.43 -10.15 -4.37
C MET A 45 2.39 -9.51 -3.38
N LYS A 46 3.56 -9.13 -3.89
CA LYS A 46 4.65 -8.51 -3.13
C LYS A 46 4.33 -7.02 -2.94
N PRO A 47 4.50 -6.45 -1.73
CA PRO A 47 4.48 -4.99 -1.57
C PRO A 47 5.73 -4.40 -2.24
N ILE A 48 5.56 -3.42 -3.11
CA ILE A 48 6.66 -2.86 -3.93
C ILE A 48 6.85 -1.36 -3.76
N GLY A 49 6.01 -0.71 -2.95
CA GLY A 49 6.09 0.72 -2.68
C GLY A 49 4.76 1.28 -2.19
N LEU A 50 4.68 2.61 -2.09
CA LEU A 50 3.49 3.33 -1.63
C LEU A 50 2.96 4.26 -2.71
N ALA A 51 1.70 4.66 -2.60
CA ALA A 51 1.06 5.64 -3.47
C ALA A 51 0.02 6.45 -2.68
N PHE A 52 -0.16 7.73 -3.03
CA PHE A 52 -1.31 8.50 -2.57
C PHE A 52 -2.49 8.28 -3.51
N LYS A 53 -3.63 7.87 -2.97
CA LYS A 53 -4.89 7.86 -3.68
C LYS A 53 -5.39 9.29 -3.80
N LYS A 54 -5.51 9.79 -5.03
CA LYS A 54 -6.06 11.13 -5.29
C LYS A 54 -7.42 11.28 -4.59
N PRO A 55 -7.62 12.35 -3.80
CA PRO A 55 -8.91 12.59 -3.17
C PRO A 55 -9.95 12.80 -4.27
N LYS A 56 -11.12 12.16 -4.14
CA LYS A 56 -12.26 12.53 -4.96
C LYS A 56 -12.81 13.83 -4.37
N PRO A 57 -12.89 14.93 -5.15
CA PRO A 57 -13.59 16.11 -4.66
C PRO A 57 -15.02 15.69 -4.31
N ASN A 58 -15.43 15.91 -3.06
CA ASN A 58 -16.82 15.80 -2.66
C ASN A 58 -17.20 17.08 -1.91
N SER A 59 -18.49 17.41 -1.94
CA SER A 59 -19.04 18.66 -1.40
C SER A 59 -18.88 18.81 0.12
N TYR A 60 -18.25 17.84 0.79
CA TYR A 60 -18.17 17.73 2.25
C TYR A 60 -16.72 17.62 2.76
N SER A 61 -15.72 17.54 1.86
CA SER A 61 -14.32 17.31 2.22
C SER A 61 -13.39 18.22 1.43
N ASN A 62 -12.76 19.16 2.13
CA ASN A 62 -11.60 19.91 1.65
C ASN A 62 -10.28 19.13 1.84
N GLN A 63 -10.30 17.79 1.93
CA GLN A 63 -9.06 17.01 2.00
C GLN A 63 -8.23 17.20 0.74
N THR A 64 -7.14 17.94 0.89
CA THR A 64 -6.12 18.20 -0.13
C THR A 64 -5.09 17.08 -0.22
N SER A 65 -4.86 16.36 0.88
CA SER A 65 -3.92 15.22 0.94
C SER A 65 -4.63 13.91 0.61
N GLY A 66 -4.06 13.13 -0.32
CA GLY A 66 -4.58 11.81 -0.68
C GLY A 66 -4.41 10.78 0.43
N GLU A 67 -5.18 9.70 0.36
CA GLU A 67 -5.06 8.57 1.30
C GLU A 67 -3.81 7.74 0.96
N LEU A 68 -2.97 7.42 1.94
CA LEU A 68 -1.78 6.59 1.73
C LEU A 68 -2.17 5.12 1.51
N MET A 69 -1.62 4.51 0.46
CA MET A 69 -1.92 3.15 0.03
C MET A 69 -0.64 2.35 -0.18
N ILE A 70 -0.72 1.03 -0.01
CA ILE A 70 0.36 0.09 -0.35
C ILE A 70 0.17 -0.38 -1.79
N VAL A 71 1.23 -0.36 -2.58
CA VAL A 71 1.24 -0.91 -3.94
C VAL A 71 1.76 -2.33 -3.93
N HIS A 72 1.05 -3.23 -4.61
CA HIS A 72 1.37 -4.64 -4.72
C HIS A 72 1.59 -5.07 -6.17
N HIS A 73 2.56 -5.95 -6.39
CA HIS A 73 2.80 -6.62 -7.68
C HIS A 73 2.55 -8.11 -7.54
N CYS A 74 1.65 -8.65 -8.37
CA CYS A 74 1.40 -10.08 -8.45
C CYS A 74 2.59 -10.80 -9.09
N LEU A 75 3.17 -11.76 -8.37
CA LEU A 75 4.35 -12.48 -8.84
C LEU A 75 4.07 -13.49 -9.96
N ASN A 76 2.79 -13.80 -10.24
CA ASN A 76 2.41 -14.75 -11.27
C ASN A 76 1.98 -14.06 -12.57
N CYS A 77 1.02 -13.14 -12.50
CA CYS A 77 0.46 -12.50 -13.70
C CYS A 77 0.94 -11.06 -13.94
N GLY A 78 1.80 -10.52 -13.06
CA GLY A 78 2.35 -9.18 -13.18
C GLY A 78 1.39 -8.02 -12.87
N LYS A 79 0.15 -8.30 -12.47
CA LYS A 79 -0.85 -7.27 -12.14
C LYS A 79 -0.37 -6.40 -10.98
N ILE A 80 -0.56 -5.09 -11.11
CA ILE A 80 -0.26 -4.11 -10.06
C ILE A 80 -1.56 -3.54 -9.51
N SER A 81 -1.68 -3.44 -8.19
CA SER A 81 -2.85 -2.88 -7.52
C SER A 81 -2.49 -2.18 -6.22
N THR A 82 -3.35 -1.28 -5.77
CA THR A 82 -3.22 -0.58 -4.49
C THR A 82 -4.17 -1.17 -3.44
N ASN A 83 -3.68 -1.39 -2.22
CA ASN A 83 -4.49 -1.76 -1.07
C ASN A 83 -4.45 -0.65 0.00
N ARG A 84 -5.58 -0.47 0.69
CA ARG A 84 -5.72 0.49 1.78
C ARG A 84 -4.92 0.03 3.00
N ILE A 85 -4.21 0.95 3.66
CA ILE A 85 -3.58 0.69 4.97
C ILE A 85 -4.69 0.56 6.04
N ALA A 86 -4.62 -0.49 6.84
CA ALA A 86 -5.50 -0.73 7.99
C ALA A 86 -4.91 -0.10 9.26
N GLY A 87 -5.76 0.15 10.27
CA GLY A 87 -5.31 0.78 11.52
C GLY A 87 -4.41 -0.11 12.38
N ASP A 88 -4.39 -1.42 12.11
CA ASP A 88 -3.53 -2.41 12.77
C ASP A 88 -2.32 -2.84 11.93
N ASP A 89 -2.07 -2.17 10.79
CA ASP A 89 -0.85 -2.41 10.03
C ASP A 89 0.37 -1.81 10.74
N ASP A 90 1.50 -2.50 10.67
CA ASP A 90 2.75 -2.03 11.27
C ASP A 90 3.35 -0.86 10.48
N SER A 91 3.35 0.33 11.08
CA SER A 91 3.90 1.55 10.47
C SER A 91 5.38 1.44 10.07
N PHE A 92 6.20 0.69 10.82
CA PHE A 92 7.61 0.47 10.48
C PHE A 92 7.75 -0.48 9.31
N ALA A 93 6.92 -1.52 9.23
CA ALA A 93 6.88 -2.40 8.06
C ALA A 93 6.48 -1.62 6.79
N ILE A 94 5.55 -0.67 6.90
CA ILE A 94 5.14 0.20 5.79
C ILE A 94 6.29 1.13 5.38
N LEU A 95 6.99 1.71 6.35
CA LEU A 95 8.17 2.54 6.09
C LEU A 95 9.30 1.73 5.41
N ALA A 96 9.50 0.48 5.81
CA ALA A 96 10.47 -0.41 5.17
C ALA A 96 10.12 -0.65 3.69
N VAL A 97 8.85 -0.91 3.36
CA VAL A 97 8.38 -1.03 1.96
C VAL A 97 8.67 0.24 1.16
N PHE A 98 8.47 1.41 1.75
CA PHE A 98 8.79 2.68 1.10
C PHE A 98 10.30 2.80 0.82
N ASN A 99 11.15 2.60 1.83
CA ASN A 99 12.60 2.68 1.67
C ASN A 99 13.12 1.66 0.64
N ASP A 100 12.63 0.42 0.69
CA ASP A 100 12.97 -0.63 -0.27
C ASP A 100 12.60 -0.22 -1.69
N SER A 101 11.45 0.44 -1.89
CA SER A 101 11.01 0.89 -3.21
C SER A 101 11.91 1.97 -3.82
N LEU A 102 12.54 2.81 -2.99
CA LEU A 102 13.51 3.83 -3.41
C LEU A 102 14.82 3.18 -3.89
N ILE A 103 15.29 2.15 -3.17
CA ILE A 103 16.53 1.43 -3.50
C ILE A 103 16.34 0.55 -4.74
N SER A 104 15.18 -0.10 -4.84
CA SER A 104 14.91 -1.11 -5.88
C SER A 104 14.65 -0.52 -7.28
N GLY A 105 14.57 0.81 -7.43
CA GLY A 105 14.14 1.46 -8.67
C GLY A 105 12.72 1.08 -9.09
N ALA A 106 11.88 0.60 -8.16
CA ALA A 106 10.56 0.07 -8.46
C ALA A 106 9.65 1.12 -9.12
N ALA A 107 9.81 2.39 -8.75
CA ALA A 107 9.12 3.52 -9.37
C ALA A 107 9.36 3.60 -10.88
N LEU A 108 10.60 3.38 -11.33
CA LEU A 108 10.97 3.44 -12.75
C LEU A 108 10.28 2.33 -13.54
N ASN A 109 10.35 1.09 -13.03
CA ASN A 109 9.74 -0.09 -13.68
C ASN A 109 8.20 -0.02 -13.77
N ILE A 110 7.53 0.73 -12.89
CA ILE A 110 6.06 0.91 -12.94
C ILE A 110 5.67 2.05 -13.87
N GLN A 111 6.44 3.14 -13.90
CA GLN A 111 6.19 4.28 -14.79
C GLN A 111 6.25 3.85 -16.26
N GLU A 112 7.17 2.96 -16.62
CA GLU A 112 7.25 2.37 -17.97
C GLU A 112 6.00 1.58 -18.38
N LYS A 113 5.19 1.11 -17.41
CA LYS A 113 4.00 0.30 -17.65
C LYS A 113 2.72 1.11 -17.90
N ASN A 114 2.78 2.44 -17.98
CA ASN A 114 1.61 3.33 -18.17
C ASN A 114 0.44 3.05 -17.21
N LEU A 115 0.75 2.67 -15.97
CA LEU A 115 -0.26 2.41 -14.95
C LEU A 115 -0.73 3.72 -14.31
N PRO A 116 -2.02 3.86 -13.94
CA PRO A 116 -2.56 5.04 -13.27
C PRO A 116 -2.13 5.15 -11.78
N ILE A 117 -1.04 4.47 -11.40
CA ILE A 117 -0.50 4.41 -10.04
C ILE A 117 0.85 5.10 -10.05
N HIS A 118 0.95 6.20 -9.30
CA HIS A 118 2.21 6.92 -9.10
C HIS A 118 2.85 6.42 -7.80
N LEU A 119 3.99 5.73 -7.91
CA LEU A 119 4.77 5.37 -6.74
C LEU A 119 5.38 6.62 -6.11
N LEU A 120 5.35 6.67 -4.79
CA LEU A 120 5.97 7.74 -4.00
C LEU A 120 7.48 7.65 -4.08
N THR A 121 8.12 8.81 -4.15
CA THR A 121 9.57 8.96 -4.28
C THR A 121 10.17 9.61 -3.03
N ILE A 122 11.48 9.86 -3.03
CA ILE A 122 12.16 10.46 -1.87
C ILE A 122 11.60 11.84 -1.53
N GLU A 123 11.09 12.57 -2.52
CA GLU A 123 10.41 13.86 -2.38
C GLU A 123 9.13 13.77 -1.53
N ASP A 124 8.48 12.62 -1.50
CA ASP A 124 7.25 12.38 -0.71
C ASP A 124 7.53 11.95 0.73
N ARG A 125 8.81 11.74 1.11
CA ARG A 125 9.20 11.12 2.38
C ARG A 125 8.58 11.82 3.60
N GLU A 126 8.54 13.15 3.61
CA GLU A 126 7.95 13.89 4.72
C GLU A 126 6.46 13.58 4.89
N GLN A 127 5.71 13.55 3.77
CA GLN A 127 4.27 13.28 3.77
C GLN A 127 3.98 11.82 4.18
N VAL A 128 4.83 10.88 3.76
CA VAL A 128 4.76 9.47 4.20
C VAL A 128 4.96 9.39 5.71
N LEU A 129 6.01 10.01 6.25
CA LEU A 129 6.30 9.98 7.68
C LEU A 129 5.20 10.64 8.52
N ARG A 130 4.66 11.77 8.07
CA ARG A 130 3.51 12.43 8.71
C ARG A 130 2.27 11.53 8.70
N SER A 131 2.04 10.79 7.62
CA SER A 131 0.91 9.87 7.49
C SER A 131 1.04 8.65 8.42
N LEU A 132 2.27 8.15 8.64
CA LEU A 132 2.53 6.96 9.47
C LEU A 132 2.67 7.27 10.97
N PHE A 133 3.23 8.43 11.33
CA PHE A 133 3.61 8.77 12.71
C PHE A 133 3.04 10.11 13.21
N GLY A 134 2.22 10.79 12.40
CA GLY A 134 1.65 12.09 12.72
C GLY A 134 2.67 13.24 12.69
N ASN A 135 2.29 14.40 13.23
CA ASN A 135 3.14 15.61 13.21
C ASN A 135 4.44 15.50 14.02
N ASN A 136 4.54 14.51 14.91
CA ASN A 136 5.73 14.25 15.72
C ASN A 136 6.64 13.17 15.11
N TYR A 137 6.52 12.92 13.79
CA TYR A 137 7.25 11.88 13.08
C TYR A 137 8.79 11.96 13.25
N SER A 138 9.34 13.16 13.50
CA SER A 138 10.77 13.37 13.74
C SER A 138 11.32 12.56 14.92
N LYS A 139 10.47 12.18 15.89
CA LYS A 139 10.86 11.33 17.03
C LYS A 139 11.16 9.87 16.63
N PHE A 140 10.81 9.49 15.40
CA PHE A 140 10.91 8.11 14.90
C PHE A 140 11.98 7.96 13.79
N ILE A 141 12.83 8.97 13.57
CA ILE A 141 13.90 8.96 12.53
C ILE A 141 15.30 8.95 13.16
N TYR A 142 15.53 8.14 14.20
CA TYR A 142 16.84 7.97 14.83
C TYR A 142 17.45 6.62 14.48
#